data_AF-A0AAN7M189-F1
#
_entry.id   AF-A0AAN7M189-F1
#
_cell.length_a   1.000
_cell.length_b   1.000
_cell.length_c   1.000
_cell.angle_alpha   90.00
_cell.angle_beta   90.00
_cell.angle_gamma   90.00
#
_symmetry.space_group_name_H-M   'P 1'
#
loop_
_entity.id
_entity.type
_entity.pdbx_description
1 polymer ?
#
loop_
_entity_poly.entity_id
_entity_poly.type
_entity_poly.pdbx_seq_one_letter_code
_entity_poly.pdbx_strand_id
1 'polypeptide(L)'
;MIHNINSLRGFDVIDNIKADAEKLCPSTVSCADIIALAARDAIALQVSSQLTCRYLHLLNKIIAKFTSKGLDIKDVVALTGGHTIGYAQCFTFKRRLYNFNGAGNPDPALDSDFLSILRSTCPNVDSSNTNIVPLDSDTTYRFDNAYYSNLVKKLRPS
;
A
#
# COMPACT_ATOMS: atom_id res chain seq x y z
N MET A 1 11.99 -6.34 14.35
CA MET A 1 12.23 -6.09 12.91
C MET A 1 11.95 -4.62 12.65
N ILE A 2 12.89 -3.87 12.08
CA ILE A 2 12.69 -2.44 11.80
C ILE A 2 12.11 -2.33 10.38
N HIS A 3 10.78 -2.24 10.28
CA HIS A 3 10.05 -2.28 9.01
C HIS A 3 10.25 -1.06 8.09
N ASN A 4 10.98 -0.04 8.56
CA ASN A 4 11.05 1.27 7.93
C ASN A 4 12.32 1.47 7.08
N ILE A 5 13.38 0.69 7.33
CA ILE A 5 14.67 0.78 6.61
C ILE A 5 14.44 0.52 5.13
N ASN A 6 14.97 1.39 4.28
CA ASN A 6 14.83 1.37 2.81
C ASN A 6 13.37 1.35 2.33
N SER A 7 12.41 1.88 3.10
CA SER A 7 10.97 1.79 2.84
C SER A 7 10.25 3.15 3.03
N LEU A 8 10.33 3.73 4.23
CA LEU A 8 9.79 5.07 4.49
C LEU A 8 10.71 6.15 3.91
N ARG A 9 10.10 7.26 3.47
CA ARG A 9 10.73 8.36 2.70
C ARG A 9 9.90 9.63 2.82
N GLY A 10 10.46 10.79 2.43
CA GLY A 10 9.78 12.09 2.50
C GLY A 10 9.89 12.79 3.86
N PHE A 11 10.79 12.34 4.74
CA PHE A 11 11.07 13.00 6.02
C PHE A 11 11.61 14.42 5.80
N ASP A 12 12.46 14.59 4.77
CA ASP A 12 12.94 15.85 4.22
C ASP A 12 11.80 16.82 3.85
N VAL A 13 10.69 16.31 3.31
CA VAL A 13 9.51 17.14 2.99
C VAL A 13 8.80 17.60 4.27
N ILE A 14 8.70 16.74 5.29
CA ILE A 14 8.12 17.09 6.60
C ILE A 14 9.00 18.12 7.33
N ASP A 15 10.33 17.96 7.29
CA ASP A 15 11.28 18.90 7.89
C ASP A 15 11.21 20.28 7.22
N ASN A 16 11.08 20.34 5.89
CA ASN A 16 10.87 21.58 5.15
C ASN A 16 9.52 22.24 5.52
N ILE A 17 8.41 21.48 5.56
CA ILE A 17 7.10 22.01 5.98
C ILE A 17 7.16 22.55 7.42
N LYS A 18 7.86 21.86 8.32
CA LYS A 18 8.06 22.33 9.71
C LYS A 18 8.90 23.62 9.75
N ALA A 19 9.98 23.69 8.96
CA ALA A 19 10.81 24.89 8.87
C ALA A 19 10.07 26.10 8.31
N ASP A 20 9.16 25.91 7.35
CA ASP A 20 8.30 26.98 6.82
C ASP A 20 7.17 27.36 7.79
N ALA A 21 6.55 26.38 8.47
CA ALA A 21 5.54 26.64 9.50
C ALA A 21 6.10 27.46 10.67
N GLU A 22 7.33 27.18 11.13
CA GLU A 22 7.97 27.96 12.21
C GLU A 22 8.32 29.40 11.83
N LYS A 23 8.51 29.72 10.54
CA LYS A 23 8.70 31.11 10.08
C LYS A 23 7.43 31.97 10.20
N LEU A 24 6.26 31.33 10.18
CA LEU A 24 4.95 31.98 10.16
C LEU A 24 4.21 31.88 11.50
N CYS A 25 4.35 30.76 12.19
CA CYS A 25 3.67 30.44 13.45
C CYS A 25 4.62 29.73 14.43
N PRO A 26 5.60 30.45 15.03
CA PRO A 26 6.60 29.86 15.91
C PRO A 26 5.98 29.03 17.04
N SER A 27 6.56 27.86 17.30
CA SER A 27 6.15 26.90 18.35
C SER A 27 4.67 26.49 18.35
N THR A 28 3.93 26.76 17.28
CA THR A 28 2.45 26.63 17.26
C THR A 28 1.97 25.32 16.65
N VAL A 29 2.59 24.85 15.55
CA VAL A 29 2.15 23.66 14.81
C VAL A 29 3.01 22.46 15.18
N SER A 30 2.43 21.36 15.66
CA SER A 30 3.20 20.16 15.99
C SER A 30 3.54 19.33 14.73
N CYS A 31 4.60 18.53 14.80
CA CYS A 31 4.94 17.61 13.71
C CYS A 31 3.90 16.50 13.52
N ALA A 32 3.10 16.18 14.55
CA ALA A 32 1.97 15.27 14.44
C ALA A 32 0.83 15.89 13.61
N ASP A 33 0.53 17.17 13.83
CA ASP A 33 -0.47 17.91 13.05
C ASP A 33 -0.02 18.06 11.59
N ILE A 34 1.26 18.36 11.33
CA ILE A 34 1.81 18.41 9.97
C ILE A 34 1.58 17.09 9.23
N ILE A 35 1.88 15.95 9.86
CA ILE A 35 1.68 14.62 9.25
C ILE A 35 0.18 14.33 9.05
N ALA A 36 -0.68 14.67 10.02
CA ALA A 36 -2.12 14.44 9.92
C ALA A 36 -2.78 15.31 8.84
N LEU A 37 -2.40 16.58 8.74
CA LEU A 37 -2.88 17.53 7.73
C LEU A 37 -2.37 17.15 6.34
N ALA A 38 -1.08 16.83 6.19
CA ALA A 38 -0.52 16.37 4.91
C ALA A 38 -1.16 15.07 4.42
N ALA A 39 -1.43 14.11 5.32
CA ALA A 39 -2.14 12.88 4.98
C ALA A 39 -3.61 13.14 4.59
N ARG A 40 -4.30 14.05 5.29
CA ARG A 40 -5.66 14.49 4.94
C ARG A 40 -5.68 15.14 3.56
N ASP A 41 -4.79 16.10 3.31
CA ASP A 41 -4.86 16.96 2.11
C ASP A 41 -4.36 16.24 0.85
N ALA A 42 -3.45 15.27 0.99
CA ALA A 42 -3.10 14.34 -0.09
C ALA A 42 -4.28 13.46 -0.55
N ILE A 43 -5.26 13.19 0.32
CA ILE A 43 -6.46 12.40 0.02
C ILE A 43 -7.64 13.30 -0.39
N ALA A 44 -7.81 14.45 0.27
CA ALA A 44 -8.96 15.34 0.12
C ALA A 44 -9.15 15.91 -1.31
N LEU A 45 -8.13 15.81 -2.17
CA LEU A 45 -8.24 16.19 -3.58
C LEU A 45 -9.12 15.23 -4.41
N GLN A 46 -9.21 13.93 -4.06
CA GLN A 46 -9.84 12.88 -4.91
C GLN A 46 -10.33 11.67 -4.07
N VAL A 47 -11.65 11.37 -3.94
CA VAL A 47 -12.14 10.14 -3.26
C VAL A 47 -13.53 9.62 -3.72
N SER A 48 -13.66 8.31 -3.95
CA SER A 48 -14.87 7.45 -3.70
C SER A 48 -14.45 5.95 -3.68
N SER A 49 -15.28 4.97 -3.28
CA SER A 49 -14.87 3.56 -2.97
C SER A 49 -15.79 2.45 -3.58
N GLN A 50 -15.93 1.14 -3.20
CA GLN A 50 -15.42 0.24 -2.12
C GLN A 50 -15.68 -1.28 -2.43
N LEU A 51 -15.46 -2.16 -1.43
CA LEU A 51 -15.98 -3.55 -1.19
C LEU A 51 -15.15 -4.80 -1.66
N THR A 52 -15.55 -6.03 -1.25
CA THR A 52 -14.64 -7.10 -0.75
C THR A 52 -14.99 -8.58 -1.08
N CYS A 53 -14.04 -9.55 -0.87
CA CYS A 53 -14.18 -10.79 -0.01
C CYS A 53 -13.07 -11.90 -0.21
N ARG A 54 -12.96 -12.85 0.74
CA ARG A 54 -12.36 -14.23 0.70
C ARG A 54 -10.87 -14.50 1.12
N TYR A 55 -10.31 -13.83 2.14
CA TYR A 55 -8.95 -14.11 2.68
C TYR A 55 -8.85 -14.43 4.21
N LEU A 56 -9.86 -15.12 4.78
CA LEU A 56 -10.20 -15.12 6.22
C LEU A 56 -9.04 -15.30 7.23
N HIS A 57 -8.17 -16.33 7.13
CA HIS A 57 -7.15 -16.56 8.17
C HIS A 57 -6.07 -15.46 8.23
N LEU A 58 -5.68 -14.89 7.08
CA LEU A 58 -4.76 -13.76 7.04
C LEU A 58 -5.47 -12.46 7.43
N LEU A 59 -6.71 -12.29 6.95
CA LEU A 59 -7.56 -11.15 7.29
C LEU A 59 -7.77 -11.02 8.80
N ASN A 60 -7.99 -12.12 9.54
CA ASN A 60 -8.13 -12.08 11.00
C ASN A 60 -6.87 -11.52 11.70
N LYS A 61 -5.66 -11.76 11.17
CA LYS A 61 -4.41 -11.17 11.71
C LYS A 61 -4.24 -9.69 11.35
N ILE A 62 -4.91 -9.21 10.31
CA ILE A 62 -4.95 -7.79 9.95
C ILE A 62 -6.01 -7.09 10.82
N ILE A 63 -7.24 -7.61 10.86
CA ILE A 63 -8.33 -7.11 11.71
C ILE A 63 -7.87 -7.02 13.18
N ALA A 64 -7.27 -8.08 13.75
CA ALA A 64 -6.82 -8.04 15.14
C ALA A 64 -5.81 -6.91 15.44
N LYS A 65 -4.95 -6.52 14.48
CA LYS A 65 -4.06 -5.37 14.64
C LYS A 65 -4.84 -4.04 14.64
N PHE A 66 -5.83 -3.90 13.77
CA PHE A 66 -6.66 -2.69 13.66
C PHE A 66 -7.60 -2.56 14.87
N THR A 67 -8.25 -3.65 15.28
CA THR A 67 -9.10 -3.69 16.49
C THR A 67 -8.29 -3.45 17.77
N SER A 68 -7.00 -3.82 17.82
CA SER A 68 -6.10 -3.40 18.92
C SER A 68 -5.83 -1.87 18.99
N LYS A 69 -6.33 -1.12 18.01
CA LYS A 69 -6.31 0.36 17.93
C LYS A 69 -7.71 0.97 17.88
N GLY A 70 -8.76 0.18 18.19
CA GLY A 70 -10.16 0.63 18.19
C GLY A 70 -10.82 0.70 16.81
N LEU A 71 -10.15 0.22 15.75
CA LEU A 71 -10.65 0.27 14.37
C LEU A 71 -11.44 -1.00 14.01
N ASP A 72 -12.54 -0.83 13.27
CA ASP A 72 -13.44 -1.91 12.86
C ASP A 72 -13.08 -2.52 11.48
N ILE A 73 -13.92 -3.43 10.97
CA ILE A 73 -13.69 -4.08 9.67
C ILE A 73 -13.90 -3.14 8.46
N LYS A 74 -14.75 -2.11 8.59
CA LYS A 74 -14.92 -1.06 7.57
C LYS A 74 -13.70 -0.16 7.54
N ASP A 75 -13.15 0.19 8.71
CA ASP A 75 -11.90 0.95 8.80
C ASP A 75 -10.74 0.21 8.12
N VAL A 76 -10.62 -1.12 8.33
CA VAL A 76 -9.66 -1.96 7.60
C VAL A 76 -9.86 -1.88 6.08
N VAL A 77 -11.11 -1.96 5.61
CA VAL A 77 -11.42 -1.89 4.17
C VAL A 77 -11.14 -0.51 3.59
N ALA A 78 -11.48 0.57 4.30
CA ALA A 78 -11.25 1.94 3.88
C ALA A 78 -9.76 2.30 3.87
N LEU A 79 -9.03 2.00 4.95
CA LEU A 79 -7.61 2.33 5.08
C LEU A 79 -6.72 1.50 4.14
N THR A 80 -7.11 0.27 3.78
CA THR A 80 -6.42 -0.48 2.71
C THR A 80 -6.65 0.11 1.32
N GLY A 81 -7.64 0.99 1.14
CA GLY A 81 -7.80 1.80 -0.07
C GLY A 81 -6.64 2.76 -0.33
N GLY A 82 -5.85 3.10 0.69
CA GLY A 82 -4.62 3.90 0.54
C GLY A 82 -3.57 3.29 -0.39
N HIS A 83 -3.68 2.01 -0.74
CA HIS A 83 -2.88 1.36 -1.78
C HIS A 83 -3.28 1.74 -3.22
N THR A 84 -4.31 2.59 -3.43
CA THR A 84 -4.62 3.13 -4.77
C THR A 84 -3.52 4.05 -5.33
N ILE A 85 -2.56 4.48 -4.50
CA ILE A 85 -1.39 5.27 -4.90
C ILE A 85 -0.10 4.69 -4.33
N GLY A 86 1.02 5.00 -4.99
CA GLY A 86 2.35 4.66 -4.50
C GLY A 86 2.84 3.28 -4.96
N TYR A 87 3.85 2.75 -4.27
CA TYR A 87 4.67 1.65 -4.76
C TYR A 87 5.06 0.65 -3.66
N ALA A 88 5.16 -0.62 -4.03
CA ALA A 88 5.78 -1.67 -3.23
C ALA A 88 7.08 -2.16 -3.89
N GLN A 89 8.08 -2.50 -3.07
CA GLN A 89 9.28 -3.18 -3.55
C GLN A 89 9.00 -4.67 -3.74
N CYS A 90 9.56 -5.26 -4.80
CA CYS A 90 9.34 -6.66 -5.20
C CYS A 90 9.44 -7.65 -4.03
N PHE A 91 10.44 -7.52 -3.14
CA PHE A 91 10.65 -8.46 -2.03
C PHE A 91 9.40 -8.69 -1.16
N THR A 92 8.53 -7.68 -1.03
CA THR A 92 7.31 -7.73 -0.21
C THR A 92 6.26 -8.71 -0.72
N PHE A 93 6.22 -8.96 -2.04
CA PHE A 93 5.24 -9.84 -2.69
C PHE A 93 5.85 -10.95 -3.57
N LYS A 94 7.15 -10.95 -3.86
CA LYS A 94 7.87 -11.90 -4.74
C LYS A 94 7.59 -13.37 -4.46
N ARG A 95 7.35 -13.74 -3.19
CA ARG A 95 6.89 -15.09 -2.79
C ARG A 95 5.61 -15.51 -3.54
N ARG A 96 4.65 -14.60 -3.77
CA ARG A 96 3.42 -14.86 -4.54
C ARG A 96 3.69 -15.10 -6.03
N LEU A 97 4.82 -14.66 -6.57
CA LEU A 97 5.14 -14.80 -8.00
C LEU A 97 5.81 -16.14 -8.33
N TYR A 98 6.42 -16.82 -7.34
CA TYR A 98 7.29 -17.98 -7.58
C TYR A 98 7.14 -19.14 -6.58
N ASN A 99 6.76 -18.89 -5.32
CA ASN A 99 6.71 -19.94 -4.29
C ASN A 99 5.61 -19.65 -3.25
N PHE A 100 4.37 -19.56 -3.72
CA PHE A 100 3.22 -19.39 -2.87
C PHE A 100 3.04 -20.59 -1.95
N ASN A 101 2.99 -20.29 -0.65
CA ASN A 101 2.84 -21.23 0.47
C ASN A 101 3.80 -22.43 0.47
N GLY A 102 4.98 -22.31 -0.16
CA GLY A 102 5.98 -23.38 -0.22
C GLY A 102 5.78 -24.38 -1.38
N ALA A 103 4.76 -24.19 -2.22
CA ALA A 103 4.38 -25.13 -3.27
C ALA A 103 5.20 -25.03 -4.57
N GLY A 104 6.25 -24.21 -4.63
CA GLY A 104 7.09 -24.02 -5.82
C GLY A 104 6.38 -23.36 -7.02
N ASN A 105 5.19 -22.82 -6.80
CA ASN A 105 4.29 -22.28 -7.82
C ASN A 105 3.84 -20.85 -7.48
N PRO A 106 3.34 -20.05 -8.44
CA PRO A 106 2.71 -18.76 -8.15
C PRO A 106 1.44 -18.89 -7.30
N ASP A 107 0.94 -17.77 -6.78
CA ASP A 107 -0.35 -17.67 -6.10
C ASP A 107 -1.49 -17.91 -7.10
N PRO A 108 -2.32 -18.96 -6.96
CA PRO A 108 -3.36 -19.30 -7.93
C PRO A 108 -4.54 -18.32 -7.93
N ALA A 109 -4.59 -17.35 -7.01
CA ALA A 109 -5.54 -16.25 -7.06
C ALA A 109 -5.04 -15.04 -7.88
N LEU A 110 -3.80 -15.05 -8.36
CA LEU A 110 -3.21 -13.98 -9.18
C LEU A 110 -3.42 -14.28 -10.67
N ASP A 111 -3.98 -13.30 -11.39
CA ASP A 111 -4.16 -13.35 -12.85
C ASP A 111 -2.86 -13.66 -13.61
N SER A 112 -2.95 -14.42 -14.71
CA SER A 112 -1.78 -14.91 -15.46
C SER A 112 -1.01 -13.80 -16.17
N ASP A 113 -1.73 -12.81 -16.70
CA ASP A 113 -1.14 -11.75 -17.51
C ASP A 113 -0.51 -10.71 -16.58
N PHE A 114 -1.19 -10.37 -15.49
CA PHE A 114 -0.63 -9.57 -14.41
C PHE A 114 0.56 -10.27 -13.72
N LEU A 115 0.53 -11.58 -13.52
CA LEU A 115 1.69 -12.36 -13.07
C LEU A 115 2.87 -12.24 -14.05
N SER A 116 2.63 -12.28 -15.36
CA SER A 116 3.66 -12.10 -16.39
C SER A 116 4.29 -10.70 -16.31
N ILE A 117 3.46 -9.65 -16.23
CA ILE A 117 3.89 -8.26 -16.04
C ILE A 117 4.73 -8.12 -14.76
N LEU A 118 4.24 -8.63 -13.62
CA LEU A 118 4.96 -8.58 -12.34
C LEU A 118 6.29 -9.33 -12.39
N ARG A 119 6.36 -10.49 -13.05
CA ARG A 119 7.61 -11.25 -13.23
C ARG A 119 8.63 -10.54 -14.12
N SER A 120 8.20 -9.69 -15.06
CA SER A 120 9.13 -8.89 -15.88
C SER A 120 9.88 -7.84 -15.05
N THR A 121 9.22 -7.21 -14.07
CA THR A 121 9.81 -6.20 -13.19
C THR A 121 10.47 -6.81 -11.95
N CYS A 122 9.98 -7.97 -11.50
CA CYS A 122 10.44 -8.69 -10.31
C CYS A 122 10.99 -10.10 -10.63
N PRO A 123 11.99 -10.27 -11.52
CA PRO A 123 12.57 -11.58 -11.84
C PRO A 123 13.11 -12.31 -10.60
N ASN A 124 13.23 -13.64 -10.63
CA ASN A 124 13.57 -14.46 -9.47
C ASN A 124 15.08 -14.44 -9.08
N VAL A 125 15.67 -13.25 -9.00
CA VAL A 125 17.07 -12.98 -8.63
C VAL A 125 17.14 -11.85 -7.59
N ASP A 126 18.06 -11.91 -6.62
CA ASP A 126 18.02 -10.99 -5.47
C ASP A 126 18.27 -9.52 -5.82
N SER A 127 18.96 -9.23 -6.92
CA SER A 127 19.12 -7.87 -7.46
C SER A 127 17.79 -7.19 -7.80
N SER A 128 16.71 -7.96 -8.03
CA SER A 128 15.37 -7.40 -8.28
C SER A 128 14.63 -7.01 -7.00
N ASN A 129 15.12 -7.35 -5.80
CA ASN A 129 14.31 -7.29 -4.57
C ASN A 129 13.87 -5.87 -4.21
N THR A 130 14.66 -4.86 -4.57
CA THR A 130 14.41 -3.42 -4.38
C THR A 130 13.66 -2.75 -5.54
N ASN A 131 13.46 -3.44 -6.69
CA ASN A 131 12.68 -2.89 -7.80
C ASN A 131 11.26 -2.55 -7.32
N ILE A 132 10.74 -1.40 -7.76
CA ILE A 132 9.42 -0.92 -7.36
C ILE A 132 8.35 -1.22 -8.42
N VAL A 133 7.17 -1.60 -7.95
CA VAL A 133 5.95 -1.80 -8.76
C VAL A 133 4.85 -0.92 -8.15
N PRO A 134 4.03 -0.23 -8.96
CA PRO A 134 2.94 0.58 -8.43
C PRO A 134 1.89 -0.32 -7.75
N LEU A 135 1.33 0.18 -6.64
CA LEU A 135 0.30 -0.55 -5.89
C LEU A 135 -1.05 -0.60 -6.65
N ASP A 136 -1.31 0.42 -7.48
CA ASP A 136 -2.32 0.39 -8.53
C ASP A 136 -1.68 0.64 -9.91
N SER A 137 -1.81 -0.32 -10.83
CA SER A 137 -1.27 -0.24 -12.20
C SER A 137 -2.11 0.60 -13.17
N ASP A 138 -3.38 0.85 -12.86
CA ASP A 138 -4.34 1.47 -13.78
C ASP A 138 -4.42 2.97 -13.52
N THR A 139 -4.32 3.39 -12.25
CA THR A 139 -4.42 4.80 -11.87
C THR A 139 -3.33 5.34 -10.94
N THR A 140 -2.24 4.59 -10.67
CA THR A 140 -0.93 4.90 -9.99
C THR A 140 -0.73 6.21 -9.18
N TYR A 141 -1.14 7.37 -9.70
CA TYR A 141 -1.02 8.71 -9.11
C TYR A 141 -2.37 9.37 -8.77
N ARG A 142 -3.50 8.66 -8.86
CA ARG A 142 -4.85 9.13 -8.52
C ARG A 142 -5.40 8.38 -7.32
N PHE A 143 -6.15 9.10 -6.48
CA PHE A 143 -6.85 8.47 -5.37
C PHE A 143 -8.30 8.20 -5.78
N ASP A 144 -8.58 6.95 -6.17
CA ASP A 144 -9.90 6.52 -6.63
C ASP A 144 -10.20 5.06 -6.20
N ASN A 145 -11.15 4.40 -6.86
CA ASN A 145 -11.55 3.02 -6.56
C ASN A 145 -11.00 1.98 -7.57
N ALA A 146 -10.01 2.35 -8.39
CA ALA A 146 -9.30 1.40 -9.24
C ALA A 146 -8.67 0.27 -8.41
N TYR A 147 -8.15 0.55 -7.22
CA TYR A 147 -7.58 -0.47 -6.33
C TYR A 147 -8.57 -1.61 -6.06
N TYR A 148 -9.80 -1.29 -5.62
CA TYR A 148 -10.84 -2.29 -5.38
C TYR A 148 -11.29 -2.97 -6.68
N SER A 149 -11.34 -2.23 -7.80
CA SER A 149 -11.61 -2.80 -9.13
C SER A 149 -10.52 -3.80 -9.55
N ASN A 150 -9.26 -3.54 -9.20
CA ASN A 150 -8.11 -4.38 -9.46
C ASN A 150 -8.10 -5.63 -8.58
N LEU A 151 -8.55 -5.55 -7.31
CA LEU A 151 -8.80 -6.73 -6.48
C LEU A 151 -9.81 -7.69 -7.15
N VAL A 152 -10.85 -7.15 -7.80
CA VAL A 152 -11.88 -7.97 -8.47
C VAL A 152 -11.42 -8.52 -9.82
N LYS A 153 -10.66 -7.75 -10.60
CA LYS A 153 -10.21 -8.12 -11.96
C LYS A 153 -8.96 -9.01 -12.00
N LYS A 154 -7.97 -8.73 -11.14
CA LYS A 154 -6.59 -9.29 -11.26
C LYS A 154 -6.19 -10.22 -10.10
N LEU A 155 -6.99 -10.27 -9.04
CA LEU A 155 -6.75 -11.08 -7.84
C LEU A 155 -7.93 -12.02 -7.52
N ARG A 156 -8.68 -12.41 -8.56
CA ARG A 156 -9.78 -13.36 -8.51
C ARG A 156 -9.56 -14.41 -9.61
N PRO A 157 -9.56 -15.71 -9.29
CA PRO A 157 -9.52 -16.75 -10.32
C PRO A 157 -10.81 -16.79 -11.13
N SER A 158 -10.70 -17.22 -12.38
CA SER A 158 -11.79 -17.55 -13.31
C SER A 158 -12.74 -18.62 -12.75
#